data_AF-A0A6S6QTY0-F1
#
_entry.id   AF-A0A6S6QTY0-F1
#
_cell.length_a   1.000
_cell.length_b   1.000
_cell.length_c   1.000
_cell.angle_alpha   90.00
_cell.angle_beta   90.00
_cell.angle_gamma   90.00
#
_symmetry.space_group_name_H-M   'P 1'
#
loop_
_entity.id
_entity.type
_entity.pdbx_description
1 polymer ?
#
loop_
_entity_poly.entity_id
_entity_poly.type
_entity_poly.pdbx_seq_one_letter_code
_entity_poly.pdbx_strand_id
1 'polypeptide(L)' 'MAKAGMRRPDPGEPHGTESNKRMHRTKNEAGPVPEIQGKAKSGHEKANPIKYDGK' A
#
# COMPACT_ATOMS: atom_id res chain seq x y z
N MET A 1 -19.41 -28.64 5.28
CA MET A 1 -19.10 -27.35 5.94
C MET A 1 -18.27 -26.52 4.97
N ALA A 2 -18.87 -25.52 4.32
CA ALA A 2 -18.16 -24.73 3.32
C ALA A 2 -17.13 -23.84 4.02
N LYS A 3 -15.85 -23.94 3.67
CA LYS A 3 -14.83 -22.93 4.01
C LYS A 3 -15.15 -21.68 3.20
N ALA A 4 -16.19 -20.95 3.61
CA ALA A 4 -16.43 -19.61 3.13
C ALA A 4 -15.24 -18.75 3.58
N GLY A 5 -14.33 -18.49 2.64
CA GLY A 5 -13.23 -17.53 2.72
C GLY A 5 -12.44 -17.57 4.02
N MET A 6 -11.28 -18.23 4.03
CA MET A 6 -10.29 -17.99 5.09
C MET A 6 -10.00 -16.49 5.09
N ARG A 7 -10.51 -15.75 6.09
CA ARG A 7 -10.24 -14.31 6.20
C ARG A 7 -8.74 -14.13 6.27
N ARG A 8 -8.21 -13.22 5.46
CA ARG A 8 -6.82 -12.80 5.58
C ARG A 8 -6.68 -12.19 6.98
N PRO A 9 -5.80 -12.72 7.85
CA PRO A 9 -5.67 -12.19 9.18
C PRO A 9 -5.12 -10.76 9.11
N ASP A 10 -5.77 -9.80 9.78
CA ASP A 10 -5.31 -8.41 9.79
C ASP A 10 -4.00 -8.33 10.57
N PRO A 11 -2.91 -7.77 10.01
CA PRO A 11 -1.62 -7.75 10.67
C PRO A 11 -1.62 -7.06 12.04
N GLY A 12 -2.60 -6.19 12.36
CA GLY A 12 -2.74 -5.52 13.65
C GLY A 12 -3.42 -6.35 14.75
N GLU A 13 -4.08 -7.45 14.39
CA GLU A 13 -4.73 -8.36 15.33
C GLU A 13 -3.83 -9.55 15.65
N PRO A 14 -3.82 -10.08 16.89
CA PRO A 14 -3.14 -11.33 17.20
C PRO A 14 -3.84 -12.52 16.55
N HIS A 15 -3.07 -13.46 15.99
CA HIS A 15 -3.61 -14.63 15.30
C HIS A 15 -3.15 -15.94 15.94
N GLY A 16 -4.07 -16.90 16.06
CA GLY A 16 -3.74 -18.25 16.52
C GLY A 16 -3.24 -18.28 17.98
N THR A 17 -1.98 -18.65 18.18
CA THR A 17 -1.34 -18.78 19.51
C THR A 17 -0.53 -17.54 19.92
N GLU A 18 -0.64 -16.44 19.17
CA GLU A 18 0.05 -15.19 19.50
C GLU A 18 -0.46 -14.55 20.80
N SER A 19 0.38 -13.75 21.44
CA SER A 19 0.05 -13.01 22.66
C SER A 19 -1.08 -12.00 22.41
N ASN A 20 -1.94 -11.72 23.41
CA ASN A 20 -3.06 -10.76 23.33
C ASN A 20 -2.65 -9.28 23.10
N LYS A 21 -1.38 -9.00 22.80
CA LYS A 21 -0.88 -7.65 22.55
C LYS A 21 -1.21 -7.23 21.13
N ARG A 22 -1.96 -6.13 21.00
CA ARG A 22 -2.20 -5.49 19.71
C ARG A 22 -0.95 -4.72 19.27
N MET A 23 -0.72 -4.66 17.97
CA MET A 23 0.38 -3.89 17.43
C MET A 23 -0.02 -2.42 17.30
N HIS A 24 0.62 -1.54 18.07
CA HIS A 24 0.45 -0.09 17.95
C HIS A 24 1.26 0.45 16.77
N ARG A 25 0.62 0.61 15.62
CA ARG A 25 1.21 1.27 14.45
C ARG A 25 0.78 2.73 14.41
N THR A 26 1.73 3.64 14.27
CA THR A 26 1.44 5.05 13.97
C THR A 26 0.96 5.16 12.52
N LYS A 27 0.01 6.06 12.27
CA LYS A 27 -0.40 6.36 10.90
C LYS A 27 0.77 7.03 10.19
N ASN A 28 0.97 6.70 8.91
CA ASN A 28 1.94 7.44 8.10
C ASN A 28 1.44 8.88 7.94
N GLU A 29 2.15 9.84 8.54
CA GLU A 29 1.90 11.28 8.41
C GLU A 29 2.59 11.87 7.18
N ALA A 30 3.56 11.16 6.61
CA ALA A 30 4.20 11.59 5.37
C ALA A 30 3.16 11.58 4.24
N GLY A 31 3.13 12.69 3.49
CA GLY A 31 2.33 12.76 2.28
C GLY A 31 2.70 11.63 1.31
N PRO A 32 1.76 11.18 0.46
CA PRO A 32 2.08 10.31 -0.65
C PRO A 32 3.23 10.90 -1.46
N VAL A 33 4.19 10.06 -1.86
CA VAL A 33 5.27 10.49 -2.74
C VAL A 33 4.65 11.06 -4.02
N PRO A 34 5.11 12.22 -4.51
CA PRO A 34 4.65 12.76 -5.79
C PRO A 34 4.81 11.76 -6.93
N GLU A 35 3.92 11.82 -7.91
CA GLU A 35 3.98 10.98 -9.09
C GLU A 35 5.28 11.26 -9.88
N ILE A 36 6.23 10.31 -9.86
CA ILE A 36 7.54 10.45 -10.51
C ILE A 36 7.39 10.39 -12.05
N GLN A 37 6.44 9.58 -12.53
CA GLN A 37 6.10 9.47 -13.95
C GLN A 37 4.58 9.58 -14.07
N GLY A 38 4.09 10.58 -14.82
CA GLY A 38 2.66 10.84 -14.99
C GLY A 38 1.86 9.59 -15.40
N LYS A 39 0.53 9.65 -15.20
CA LYS A 39 -0.43 8.52 -15.33
C LYS A 39 0.06 7.38 -16.21
N ALA A 40 0.03 6.16 -15.66
CA ALA A 40 0.28 4.93 -16.40
C ALA A 40 -0.54 4.93 -17.71
N LYS A 41 0.17 4.91 -18.83
CA LYS A 41 -0.45 4.89 -20.15
C LYS A 41 -0.80 3.46 -20.54
N SER A 42 -1.95 3.28 -21.16
CA SER A 42 -2.34 2.00 -21.77
C SER A 42 -1.99 1.99 -23.25
N GLY A 43 -1.46 0.87 -23.76
CA GLY A 43 -1.17 0.70 -25.19
C GLY A 43 0.20 1.24 -25.62
N HIS A 44 0.28 1.82 -26.82
CA HIS A 44 1.54 2.25 -27.45
C HIS A 44 2.00 3.67 -27.08
N GLU A 45 1.29 4.35 -26.17
CA GLU A 45 1.63 5.71 -25.81
C GLU A 45 2.86 5.78 -24.88
N LYS A 46 3.89 6.53 -25.30
CA LYS A 46 5.09 6.76 -24.48
C LYS A 46 4.79 7.74 -23.35
N ALA A 47 5.30 7.47 -22.14
CA ALA A 47 5.19 8.38 -21.00
C ALA A 47 5.80 9.76 -21.31
N ASN A 48 5.27 10.80 -20.66
CA ASN A 48 5.83 12.14 -20.82
C ASN A 48 7.19 12.22 -20.11
N PRO A 49 8.17 13.00 -20.63
CA PRO A 49 9.45 13.20 -19.97
C PRO A 49 9.28 13.81 -18.57
N ILE A 50 10.10 13.36 -17.61
CA ILE A 50 10.15 13.93 -16.26
C ILE A 50 10.76 15.34 -16.37
N LYS A 51 10.00 16.38 -16.00
CA LYS A 51 10.54 17.73 -15.85
C LYS A 51 11.05 17.88 -14.42
N TYR A 52 12.36 17.96 -14.25
CA TYR A 52 12.96 18.39 -12.99
C TYR A 52 13.02 19.92 -13.00
N ASP A 53 12.08 20.58 -12.32
CA ASP A 53 12.31 21.96 -11.89
C ASP A 53 13.26 21.88 -10.70
N GLY A 54 14.56 21.98 -10.99
CA GLY A 54 15.60 22.04 -9.97
C GLY A 54 15.38 23.26 -9.08
N LYS A 55 15.01 23.02 -7.83
CA LYS A 55 15.15 23.98 -6.74
C LYS A 55 15.48 23.26 -5.44
#